data_AF-A0A7J2HG44-F1
#
_entry.id   AF-A0A7J2HG44-F1
#
_cell.length_a   1.000
_cell.length_b   1.000
_cell.length_c   1.000
_cell.angle_alpha   90.00
_cell.angle_beta   90.00
_cell.angle_gamma   90.00
#
_symmetry.space_group_name_H-M   'P 1'
#
loop_
_entity.id
_entity.type
_entity.pdbx_description
1 polymer ?
#
loop_
_entity_poly.entity_id
_entity_poly.type
_entity_poly.pdbx_seq_one_letter_code
_entity_poly.pdbx_strand_id
1 'polypeptide(L)'
;MTPVIDESMVLAAEYSEDGWELKNRVIYVGADGRVLADVSEGEGDLPAVVCDPYLTSPEEAERRAKLRLALSREYGRELDVELRLSDFRSLGADLGDTVTVDLPKLGLSSVNMPILGVEYDFERLRVRLKLGGTHQLLEELLAERIGGDVAARFGRIMTIPEQTSTLAYSLDKIARIQADQKHVIYLNKPPISMYNAQNTILNSEGEVELISGATEGCFEAQILPPSQLFVNWVKVEWRADGGGGEVSAQLLNASGEIVGQVYDAVETQFYRFRKWPTGYGALTYRNASSWGCSAASISDVRMGILQAYCLRLTPNTLGSDGEAYYPGSQDLNLDLSWAKYLRLHLYADHDDDVNVRVRLHQDPSNYLEGSIRAKAGEWRRYEVAVSSLRKVGDPNPSRVNWISIISPHPILIDSDFVFLPATRELMRAKFTLRRGSPDDPSPKVKLVKVIWREGA
;
A
#
# COMPACT_ATOMS: atom_id res chain seq x y z
N MET A 1 -13.06 -10.10 14.29
CA MET A 1 -14.45 -9.90 13.83
C MET A 1 -14.40 -8.96 12.64
N THR A 2 -15.00 -9.34 11.52
CA THR A 2 -15.04 -8.49 10.31
C THR A 2 -15.95 -7.29 10.58
N PRO A 3 -15.53 -6.05 10.29
CA PRO A 3 -16.38 -4.87 10.44
C PRO A 3 -17.64 -5.00 9.58
N VAL A 4 -18.80 -4.67 10.17
CA VAL A 4 -20.12 -4.80 9.53
C VAL A 4 -20.65 -3.42 9.16
N ILE A 5 -21.06 -3.25 7.90
CA ILE A 5 -21.79 -2.06 7.43
C ILE A 5 -23.25 -2.47 7.26
N ASP A 6 -24.13 -1.87 8.07
CA ASP A 6 -25.58 -2.09 8.04
C ASP A 6 -26.36 -0.80 7.73
N GLU A 7 -27.67 -0.92 7.52
CA GLU A 7 -28.55 0.20 7.18
C GLU A 7 -28.55 1.36 8.20
N SER A 8 -28.12 1.14 9.45
CA SER A 8 -28.09 2.18 10.48
C SER A 8 -26.91 3.15 10.32
N MET A 9 -25.85 2.71 9.64
CA MET A 9 -24.63 3.50 9.40
C MET A 9 -24.68 4.24 8.04
N VAL A 10 -25.50 3.74 7.11
CA VAL A 10 -25.56 4.20 5.72
C VAL A 10 -26.46 5.42 5.54
N LEU A 11 -25.89 6.48 5.00
CA LEU A 11 -26.62 7.69 4.59
C LEU A 11 -27.18 7.58 3.17
N ALA A 12 -26.41 6.96 2.27
CA ALA A 12 -26.80 6.66 0.90
C ALA A 12 -25.99 5.45 0.41
N ALA A 13 -26.57 4.62 -0.45
CA ALA A 13 -25.83 3.55 -1.10
C ALA A 13 -26.37 3.30 -2.51
N GLU A 14 -25.47 2.96 -3.43
CA GLU A 14 -25.75 2.64 -4.82
C GLU A 14 -25.04 1.34 -5.18
N TYR A 15 -25.81 0.35 -5.63
CA TYR A 15 -25.29 -0.95 -6.07
C TYR A 15 -25.44 -1.08 -7.58
N SER A 16 -24.35 -1.50 -8.24
CA SER A 16 -24.31 -1.69 -9.68
C SER A 16 -23.64 -3.02 -10.04
N GLU A 17 -24.17 -3.66 -11.08
CA GLU A 17 -23.59 -4.86 -11.67
C GLU A 17 -23.33 -4.65 -13.17
N ASP A 18 -22.16 -5.06 -13.65
CA ASP A 18 -21.84 -5.05 -15.08
C ASP A 18 -21.99 -6.44 -15.70
N GLY A 19 -23.05 -6.64 -16.47
CA GLY A 19 -23.32 -7.88 -17.19
C GLY A 19 -22.47 -8.11 -18.43
N TRP A 20 -21.68 -7.13 -18.89
CA TRP A 20 -20.89 -7.24 -20.13
C TRP A 20 -19.60 -8.06 -19.94
N GLU A 21 -18.91 -7.87 -18.81
CA GLU A 21 -17.70 -8.59 -18.44
C GLU A 21 -17.96 -9.88 -17.64
N LEU A 22 -19.23 -10.14 -17.28
CA LEU A 22 -19.62 -11.40 -16.67
C LEU A 22 -19.50 -12.52 -17.71
N LYS A 23 -18.41 -13.28 -17.62
CA LYS A 23 -18.16 -14.48 -18.44
C LYS A 23 -18.33 -15.70 -17.58
N ASN A 24 -19.16 -16.61 -18.07
CA ASN A 24 -19.44 -17.88 -17.41
C ASN A 24 -18.79 -19.06 -18.15
N ARG A 25 -18.10 -18.79 -19.27
CA ARG A 25 -17.33 -19.76 -20.04
C ARG A 25 -16.10 -19.13 -20.67
N VAL A 26 -14.96 -19.82 -20.65
CA VAL A 26 -13.70 -19.38 -21.27
C VAL A 26 -13.13 -20.51 -22.12
N ILE A 27 -12.86 -20.20 -23.39
CA ILE A 27 -12.35 -21.13 -24.39
C ILE A 27 -10.95 -20.67 -24.80
N TYR A 28 -9.93 -21.50 -24.60
CA TYR A 28 -8.56 -21.24 -25.04
C TYR A 28 -8.25 -21.98 -26.33
N VAL A 29 -7.79 -21.24 -27.32
CA VAL A 29 -7.32 -21.73 -28.62
C VAL A 29 -5.80 -21.55 -28.68
N GLY A 30 -5.07 -22.65 -28.77
CA GLY A 30 -3.61 -22.68 -28.79
C GLY A 30 -2.99 -22.60 -30.18
N ALA A 31 -1.72 -23.00 -30.26
CA ALA A 31 -0.99 -23.17 -31.50
C ALA A 31 -1.76 -24.04 -32.51
N ASP A 32 -1.63 -23.72 -33.79
CA ASP A 32 -2.33 -24.36 -34.91
C ASP A 32 -3.87 -24.29 -34.86
N GLY A 33 -4.43 -23.37 -34.05
CA GLY A 33 -5.88 -23.14 -33.99
C GLY A 33 -6.65 -24.23 -33.24
N ARG A 34 -5.96 -25.06 -32.45
CA ARG A 34 -6.59 -26.13 -31.67
C ARG A 34 -7.18 -25.57 -30.38
N VAL A 35 -8.41 -25.97 -30.05
CA VAL A 35 -8.98 -25.68 -28.72
C VAL A 35 -8.21 -26.52 -27.70
N LEU A 36 -7.54 -25.85 -26.77
CA LEU A 36 -6.74 -26.47 -25.71
C LEU A 36 -7.48 -26.55 -24.38
N ALA A 37 -8.44 -25.66 -24.14
CA ALA A 37 -9.32 -25.73 -22.97
C ALA A 37 -10.68 -25.08 -23.24
N ASP A 38 -11.72 -25.61 -22.60
CA ASP A 38 -13.08 -25.07 -22.60
C ASP A 38 -13.64 -25.28 -21.19
N VAL A 39 -13.71 -24.20 -20.42
CA VAL A 39 -14.12 -24.24 -19.02
C VAL A 39 -15.36 -23.38 -18.87
N SER A 40 -16.39 -23.90 -18.22
CA SER A 40 -17.65 -23.21 -17.97
C SER A 40 -18.12 -23.38 -16.54
N GLU A 41 -18.92 -22.46 -16.05
CA GLU A 41 -19.51 -22.49 -14.73
C GLU A 41 -20.88 -21.81 -14.70
N GLY A 42 -21.84 -22.43 -14.01
CA GLY A 42 -23.19 -21.90 -13.88
C GLY A 42 -24.04 -22.09 -15.14
N GLU A 43 -25.23 -21.49 -15.15
CA GLU A 43 -26.14 -21.52 -16.29
C GLU A 43 -25.95 -20.30 -17.20
N GLY A 44 -26.30 -20.44 -18.49
CA GLY A 44 -26.13 -19.43 -19.54
C GLY A 44 -24.96 -19.71 -20.50
N ASP A 45 -24.87 -18.97 -21.61
CA ASP A 45 -23.76 -19.08 -22.59
C ASP A 45 -23.16 -17.69 -22.85
N LEU A 46 -22.23 -17.29 -21.98
CA LEU A 46 -21.47 -16.04 -22.05
C LEU A 46 -19.97 -16.35 -22.24
N PRO A 47 -19.57 -16.83 -23.44
CA PRO A 47 -18.21 -17.30 -23.67
C PRO A 47 -17.22 -16.15 -23.90
N ALA A 48 -15.99 -16.34 -23.45
CA ALA A 48 -14.82 -15.59 -23.87
C ALA A 48 -13.82 -16.51 -24.58
N VAL A 49 -13.50 -16.20 -25.84
CA VAL A 49 -12.52 -16.95 -26.63
C VAL A 49 -11.16 -16.25 -26.57
N VAL A 50 -10.12 -16.99 -26.20
CA VAL A 50 -8.74 -16.49 -26.09
C VAL A 50 -7.85 -17.28 -27.03
N CYS A 51 -7.23 -16.59 -27.99
CA CYS A 51 -6.30 -17.18 -28.93
C CYS A 51 -4.85 -16.88 -28.52
N ASP A 52 -4.08 -17.91 -28.17
CA ASP A 52 -2.65 -17.83 -27.88
C ASP A 52 -1.88 -18.77 -28.83
N PRO A 53 -1.28 -18.24 -29.92
CA PRO A 53 -0.64 -19.06 -30.94
C PRO A 53 0.67 -19.73 -30.45
N TYR A 54 1.17 -19.38 -29.27
CA TYR A 54 2.38 -19.96 -28.68
C TYR A 54 2.08 -20.99 -27.59
N LEU A 55 0.84 -21.07 -27.15
CA LEU A 55 0.41 -22.01 -26.13
C LEU A 55 0.16 -23.39 -26.77
N THR A 56 0.90 -24.40 -26.33
CA THR A 56 0.80 -25.78 -26.83
C THR A 56 0.31 -26.77 -25.79
N SER A 57 0.35 -26.41 -24.50
CA SER A 57 -0.04 -27.28 -23.39
C SER A 57 -1.52 -27.12 -23.02
N PRO A 58 -2.34 -28.20 -23.08
CA PRO A 58 -3.72 -28.20 -22.62
C PRO A 58 -3.88 -27.90 -21.12
N GLU A 59 -2.97 -28.42 -20.28
CA GLU A 59 -3.01 -28.21 -18.82
C GLU A 59 -2.80 -26.73 -18.46
N GLU A 60 -1.88 -26.07 -19.15
CA GLU A 60 -1.63 -24.64 -18.98
C GLU A 60 -2.78 -23.78 -19.53
N ALA A 61 -3.41 -24.22 -20.63
CA ALA A 61 -4.62 -23.57 -21.16
C ALA A 61 -5.80 -23.66 -20.19
N GLU A 62 -6.01 -24.83 -19.57
CA GLU A 62 -7.06 -25.03 -18.59
C GLU A 62 -6.81 -24.20 -17.32
N ARG A 63 -5.55 -24.13 -16.86
CA ARG A 63 -5.13 -23.26 -15.76
C ARG A 63 -5.50 -21.80 -16.03
N ARG A 64 -5.16 -21.30 -17.23
CA ARG A 64 -5.45 -19.91 -17.63
C ARG A 64 -6.95 -19.65 -17.82
N ALA A 65 -7.72 -20.65 -18.29
CA ALA A 65 -9.17 -20.55 -18.42
C ALA A 65 -9.87 -20.41 -17.06
N LYS A 66 -9.51 -21.24 -16.09
CA LYS A 66 -10.03 -21.17 -14.71
C LYS A 66 -9.68 -19.86 -14.03
N LEU A 67 -8.45 -19.37 -14.21
CA LEU A 67 -8.01 -18.09 -13.66
C LEU A 67 -8.86 -16.93 -14.20
N ARG A 68 -9.14 -16.92 -15.51
CA ARG A 68 -9.95 -15.88 -16.14
C ARG A 68 -11.42 -15.92 -15.70
N LEU A 69 -12.01 -17.11 -15.53
CA LEU A 69 -13.36 -17.25 -14.96
C LEU A 69 -13.45 -16.73 -13.53
N ALA A 70 -12.46 -17.04 -12.68
CA ALA A 70 -12.45 -16.57 -11.30
C ALA A 70 -12.35 -15.03 -11.21
N LEU A 71 -11.59 -14.41 -12.11
CA LEU A 71 -11.52 -12.94 -12.20
C LEU A 71 -12.87 -12.35 -12.64
N SER A 72 -13.53 -12.93 -13.64
CA SER A 72 -14.87 -12.49 -14.07
C SER A 72 -15.96 -12.59 -12.99
N ARG A 73 -15.74 -13.32 -11.89
CA ARG A 73 -16.64 -13.30 -10.71
C ARG A 73 -16.41 -12.10 -9.79
N GLU A 74 -15.18 -11.59 -9.73
CA GLU A 74 -14.79 -10.45 -8.87
C GLU A 74 -15.01 -9.10 -9.57
N TYR A 75 -14.90 -9.06 -10.90
CA TYR A 75 -15.20 -7.87 -11.72
C TYR A 75 -16.70 -7.80 -12.04
N GLY A 76 -17.29 -6.60 -11.91
CA GLY A 76 -18.69 -6.35 -12.28
C GLY A 76 -19.70 -6.29 -11.14
N ARG A 77 -19.29 -6.11 -9.88
CA ARG A 77 -20.17 -5.75 -8.76
C ARG A 77 -19.57 -4.60 -7.96
N GLU A 78 -20.09 -3.39 -8.12
CA GLU A 78 -19.62 -2.19 -7.42
C GLU A 78 -20.71 -1.66 -6.48
N LEU A 79 -20.33 -1.35 -5.24
CA LEU A 79 -21.18 -0.76 -4.24
C LEU A 79 -20.55 0.54 -3.72
N ASP A 80 -21.19 1.66 -4.00
CA ASP A 80 -20.88 2.96 -3.41
C ASP A 80 -21.70 3.16 -2.14
N VAL A 81 -21.05 3.51 -1.02
CA VAL A 81 -21.72 3.73 0.28
C VAL A 81 -21.25 5.04 0.90
N GLU A 82 -22.17 5.92 1.26
CA GLU A 82 -21.91 7.15 2.02
C GLU A 82 -22.23 6.93 3.50
N LEU A 83 -21.26 7.22 4.37
CA LEU A 83 -21.31 7.09 5.82
C LEU A 83 -20.99 8.41 6.52
N ARG A 84 -21.37 8.55 7.80
CA ARG A 84 -20.81 9.60 8.67
C ARG A 84 -19.37 9.29 9.03
N LEU A 85 -18.52 10.31 9.13
CA LEU A 85 -17.11 10.15 9.51
C LEU A 85 -16.93 9.52 10.90
N SER A 86 -17.86 9.78 11.84
CA SER A 86 -17.88 9.13 13.16
C SER A 86 -18.06 7.62 13.06
N ASP A 87 -19.01 7.22 12.23
CA ASP A 87 -19.46 5.83 12.09
C ASP A 87 -18.37 5.02 11.39
N PHE A 88 -17.74 5.60 10.36
CA PHE A 88 -16.56 5.02 9.71
C PHE A 88 -15.36 4.88 10.65
N ARG A 89 -15.08 5.88 11.50
CA ARG A 89 -14.01 5.78 12.51
C ARG A 89 -14.28 4.68 13.54
N SER A 90 -15.54 4.53 13.99
CA SER A 90 -15.92 3.46 14.92
C SER A 90 -15.90 2.06 14.29
N LEU A 91 -16.09 1.99 12.96
CA LEU A 91 -16.00 0.74 12.21
C LEU A 91 -14.60 0.13 12.31
N GLY A 92 -13.56 0.97 12.47
CA GLY A 92 -12.17 0.53 12.55
C GLY A 92 -11.64 -0.09 11.25
N ALA A 93 -12.39 0.04 10.16
CA ALA A 93 -12.02 -0.41 8.83
C ALA A 93 -11.25 0.70 8.09
N ASP A 94 -10.34 0.28 7.22
CA ASP A 94 -9.53 1.15 6.39
C ASP A 94 -9.53 0.65 4.93
N LEU A 95 -9.01 1.46 4.02
CA LEU A 95 -8.90 1.13 2.61
C LEU A 95 -8.12 -0.19 2.42
N GLY A 96 -8.69 -1.11 1.65
CA GLY A 96 -8.19 -2.46 1.43
C GLY A 96 -8.60 -3.50 2.49
N ASP A 97 -9.33 -3.12 3.54
CA ASP A 97 -9.96 -4.10 4.45
C ASP A 97 -11.23 -4.69 3.82
N THR A 98 -11.63 -5.89 4.26
CA THR A 98 -12.91 -6.49 3.86
C THR A 98 -13.96 -6.18 4.92
N VAL A 99 -15.11 -5.68 4.49
CA VAL A 99 -16.28 -5.41 5.32
C VAL A 99 -17.39 -6.39 4.96
N THR A 100 -18.16 -6.78 5.97
CA THR A 100 -19.41 -7.51 5.74
C THR A 100 -20.51 -6.48 5.53
N VAL A 101 -21.09 -6.47 4.33
CA VAL A 101 -22.17 -5.57 3.95
C VAL A 101 -23.51 -6.29 4.16
N ASP A 102 -24.36 -5.70 5.00
CA ASP A 102 -25.73 -6.14 5.23
C ASP A 102 -26.71 -5.03 4.87
N LEU A 103 -27.02 -4.94 3.58
CA LEU A 103 -27.95 -3.98 2.99
C LEU A 103 -29.05 -4.72 2.20
N PRO A 104 -30.02 -5.34 2.90
CA PRO A 104 -31.05 -6.18 2.28
C PRO A 104 -31.88 -5.43 1.22
N LYS A 105 -32.09 -4.11 1.40
CA LYS A 105 -32.78 -3.25 0.43
C LYS A 105 -32.12 -3.19 -0.95
N LEU A 106 -30.82 -3.45 -1.02
CA LEU A 106 -30.04 -3.53 -2.27
C LEU A 106 -29.80 -4.99 -2.72
N GLY A 107 -30.43 -5.97 -2.07
CA GLY A 107 -30.22 -7.40 -2.37
C GLY A 107 -28.91 -7.97 -1.81
N LEU A 108 -28.21 -7.23 -0.93
CA LEU A 108 -26.96 -7.65 -0.32
C LEU A 108 -27.20 -8.09 1.12
N SER A 109 -27.18 -9.40 1.37
CA SER A 109 -27.35 -9.97 2.72
C SER A 109 -26.05 -10.61 3.19
N SER A 110 -25.39 -9.97 4.15
CA SER A 110 -24.11 -10.42 4.72
C SER A 110 -23.03 -10.77 3.69
N VAL A 111 -22.86 -9.90 2.68
CA VAL A 111 -21.88 -10.10 1.59
C VAL A 111 -20.55 -9.48 1.97
N ASN A 112 -19.45 -10.24 1.88
CA ASN A 112 -18.12 -9.71 2.13
C ASN A 112 -17.60 -8.96 0.90
N MET A 113 -17.30 -7.67 1.07
CA MET A 113 -16.77 -6.82 0.01
C MET A 113 -15.50 -6.09 0.47
N PRO A 114 -14.43 -6.07 -0.34
CA PRO A 114 -13.25 -5.27 -0.04
C PRO A 114 -13.54 -3.78 -0.24
N ILE A 115 -12.99 -2.94 0.64
CA ILE A 115 -12.97 -1.49 0.43
C ILE A 115 -11.89 -1.17 -0.61
N LEU A 116 -12.31 -0.71 -1.79
CA LEU A 116 -11.42 -0.32 -2.89
C LEU A 116 -11.17 1.19 -2.99
N GLY A 117 -12.03 2.00 -2.36
CA GLY A 117 -11.89 3.46 -2.34
C GLY A 117 -12.47 4.05 -1.07
N VAL A 118 -11.84 5.13 -0.57
CA VAL A 118 -12.34 5.94 0.54
C VAL A 118 -12.15 7.41 0.18
N GLU A 119 -13.24 8.14 0.07
CA GLU A 119 -13.25 9.58 -0.17
C GLU A 119 -13.74 10.30 1.09
N TYR A 120 -12.96 11.28 1.56
CA TYR A 120 -13.29 12.06 2.75
C TYR A 120 -13.85 13.43 2.34
N ASP A 121 -15.08 13.71 2.76
CA ASP A 121 -15.65 15.05 2.74
C ASP A 121 -15.55 15.65 4.15
N PHE A 122 -14.50 16.43 4.38
CA PHE A 122 -14.25 17.08 5.67
C PHE A 122 -15.15 18.29 5.93
N GLU A 123 -15.77 18.89 4.90
CA GLU A 123 -16.71 19.99 5.09
C GLU A 123 -18.03 19.48 5.67
N ARG A 124 -18.49 18.31 5.20
CA ARG A 124 -19.74 17.68 5.63
C ARG A 124 -19.56 16.59 6.69
N LEU A 125 -18.31 16.26 7.03
CA LEU A 125 -17.93 15.17 7.92
C LEU A 125 -18.50 13.82 7.47
N ARG A 126 -18.38 13.53 6.18
CA ARG A 126 -18.85 12.30 5.54
C ARG A 126 -17.71 11.54 4.89
N VAL A 127 -17.93 10.25 4.69
CA VAL A 127 -17.00 9.35 4.01
C VAL A 127 -17.78 8.59 2.95
N ARG A 128 -17.28 8.57 1.72
CA ARG A 128 -17.80 7.70 0.68
C ARG A 128 -16.85 6.52 0.49
N LEU A 129 -17.39 5.31 0.54
CA LEU A 129 -16.68 4.04 0.37
C LEU A 129 -17.05 3.43 -0.96
N LYS A 130 -16.05 2.98 -1.72
CA LYS A 130 -16.23 2.07 -2.86
C LYS A 130 -15.94 0.66 -2.42
N LEU A 131 -16.91 -0.24 -2.52
CA LEU A 131 -16.84 -1.63 -2.08
C LEU A 131 -17.05 -2.58 -3.28
N GLY A 132 -16.31 -3.69 -3.33
CA GLY A 132 -16.51 -4.73 -4.37
C GLY A 132 -15.46 -4.72 -5.48
N GLY A 133 -15.88 -4.84 -6.74
CA GLY A 133 -15.08 -4.67 -7.97
C GLY A 133 -15.32 -3.30 -8.63
N THR A 134 -14.66 -3.01 -9.75
CA THR A 134 -14.80 -1.73 -10.51
C THR A 134 -15.45 -1.95 -11.87
N HIS A 135 -16.34 -1.04 -12.29
CA HIS A 135 -16.86 -0.97 -13.66
C HIS A 135 -15.78 -0.43 -14.63
N GLN A 136 -15.55 -1.09 -15.76
CA GLN A 136 -14.79 -0.49 -16.87
C GLN A 136 -15.75 0.32 -17.75
N LEU A 137 -15.45 1.61 -17.94
CA LEU A 137 -16.24 2.46 -18.84
C LEU A 137 -16.08 1.95 -20.29
N LEU A 138 -17.18 1.96 -21.06
CA LEU A 138 -17.21 1.57 -22.49
C LEU A 138 -16.13 2.27 -23.33
N GLU A 139 -15.75 3.48 -22.92
CA GLU A 139 -14.72 4.31 -23.56
C GLU A 139 -13.31 3.75 -23.37
N GLU A 140 -13.02 3.10 -22.23
CA GLU A 140 -11.75 2.40 -21.98
C GLU A 140 -11.64 1.11 -22.79
N LEU A 141 -12.73 0.35 -22.87
CA LEU A 141 -12.83 -0.85 -23.71
C LEU A 141 -12.63 -0.52 -25.22
N LEU A 142 -13.16 0.62 -25.66
CA LEU A 142 -12.97 1.12 -27.03
C LEU A 142 -11.57 1.69 -27.25
N ALA A 143 -10.96 2.35 -26.27
CA ALA A 143 -9.59 2.83 -26.35
C ALA A 143 -8.58 1.66 -26.44
N GLU A 144 -8.80 0.56 -25.72
CA GLU A 144 -7.97 -0.64 -25.80
C GLU A 144 -8.14 -1.40 -27.13
N ARG A 145 -9.36 -1.50 -27.66
CA ARG A 145 -9.65 -2.20 -28.92
C ARG A 145 -9.31 -1.39 -30.18
N ILE A 146 -9.38 -0.06 -30.13
CA ILE A 146 -9.24 0.82 -31.31
C ILE A 146 -7.93 1.62 -31.26
N GLY A 147 -7.47 2.00 -30.08
CA GLY A 147 -6.31 2.88 -29.85
C GLY A 147 -4.99 2.14 -29.70
N GLY A 148 -4.65 1.29 -30.68
CA GLY A 148 -3.42 0.50 -30.74
C GLY A 148 -2.22 1.13 -30.01
N ASP A 149 -1.72 0.39 -29.03
CA ASP A 149 -0.75 0.76 -28.02
C ASP A 149 0.51 1.46 -28.59
N VAL A 150 0.80 2.66 -28.08
CA VAL A 150 1.95 3.50 -28.44
C VAL A 150 3.28 2.78 -28.15
N ALA A 151 3.29 1.77 -27.28
CA ALA A 151 4.45 0.93 -26.99
C ALA A 151 4.88 0.02 -28.15
N ALA A 152 4.02 -0.25 -29.14
CA ALA A 152 4.36 -1.10 -30.29
C ALA A 152 5.39 -0.49 -31.26
N ARG A 153 5.75 0.81 -31.09
CA ARG A 153 6.69 1.52 -31.99
C ARG A 153 8.17 1.45 -31.58
N PHE A 154 8.50 0.94 -30.40
CA PHE A 154 9.89 0.95 -29.88
C PHE A 154 10.38 -0.42 -29.37
N GLY A 155 10.30 -1.44 -30.21
CA GLY A 155 11.09 -2.66 -30.04
C GLY A 155 10.53 -3.71 -29.07
N ARG A 156 11.21 -4.86 -29.05
CA ARG A 156 10.70 -6.19 -28.64
C ARG A 156 9.73 -6.19 -27.45
N ILE A 157 8.54 -6.67 -27.80
CA ILE A 157 7.52 -7.19 -26.91
C ILE A 157 8.11 -8.28 -26.00
N MET A 158 8.17 -8.03 -24.70
CA MET A 158 7.97 -9.09 -23.71
C MET A 158 6.51 -9.02 -23.27
N THR A 159 5.63 -9.66 -24.02
CA THR A 159 4.29 -10.04 -23.54
C THR A 159 4.50 -11.25 -22.66
N ILE A 160 4.79 -11.01 -21.39
CA ILE A 160 4.46 -11.99 -20.37
C ILE A 160 3.12 -11.52 -19.79
N PRO A 161 2.02 -12.26 -20.02
CA PRO A 161 0.72 -11.97 -19.41
C PRO A 161 0.76 -11.82 -17.88
N GLU A 162 1.81 -12.32 -17.24
CA GLU A 162 2.12 -12.18 -15.80
C GLU A 162 2.27 -10.73 -15.33
N GLN A 163 2.68 -9.78 -16.17
CA GLN A 163 2.84 -8.39 -15.71
C GLN A 163 1.52 -7.59 -15.73
N THR A 164 0.64 -7.85 -16.68
CA THR A 164 -0.68 -7.19 -16.77
C THR A 164 -1.71 -7.84 -15.84
N SER A 165 -1.50 -9.09 -15.44
CA SER A 165 -2.43 -9.84 -14.55
C SER A 165 -2.17 -9.67 -13.05
N THR A 166 -1.05 -9.04 -12.65
CA THR A 166 -0.58 -8.99 -11.24
C THR A 166 -0.64 -7.60 -10.60
N LEU A 167 -0.99 -6.57 -11.37
CA LEU A 167 -1.13 -5.19 -10.90
C LEU A 167 -2.55 -4.71 -11.19
N ALA A 168 -3.41 -4.66 -10.17
CA ALA A 168 -4.68 -3.97 -10.28
C ALA A 168 -4.43 -2.46 -10.11
N TYR A 169 -4.55 -1.69 -11.19
CA TYR A 169 -4.56 -0.23 -11.12
C TYR A 169 -5.99 0.24 -10.87
N SER A 170 -6.25 0.94 -9.76
CA SER A 170 -7.47 1.73 -9.62
C SER A 170 -7.32 3.02 -10.45
N LEU A 171 -7.66 2.92 -11.72
CA LEU A 171 -7.76 4.06 -12.62
C LEU A 171 -9.21 4.48 -12.70
N ASP A 172 -9.51 5.68 -12.23
CA ASP A 172 -10.42 6.55 -12.96
C ASP A 172 -9.96 8.00 -12.82
N LYS A 173 -10.11 8.77 -13.90
CA LYS A 173 -9.92 10.24 -13.98
C LYS A 173 -11.34 10.82 -14.15
N ILE A 174 -11.71 12.00 -13.63
CA ILE A 174 -11.51 13.31 -14.28
C ILE A 174 -12.04 14.40 -13.31
N ALA A 175 -11.31 15.53 -13.25
CA ALA A 175 -11.72 16.87 -12.81
C ALA A 175 -11.61 17.26 -11.31
N ARG A 176 -10.38 17.27 -10.79
CA ARG A 176 -9.66 18.50 -10.37
C ARG A 176 -8.24 18.11 -9.95
N ILE A 177 -7.26 18.92 -10.35
CA ILE A 177 -5.85 18.78 -9.98
C ILE A 177 -5.72 19.12 -8.49
N GLN A 178 -6.01 18.14 -7.63
CA GLN A 178 -5.77 18.12 -6.19
C GLN A 178 -5.79 16.64 -5.73
N ALA A 179 -4.61 16.08 -5.41
CA ALA A 179 -4.42 14.92 -4.53
C ALA A 179 -5.16 13.58 -4.83
N ASP A 180 -4.83 12.89 -5.94
CA ASP A 180 -5.20 11.46 -6.09
C ASP A 180 -4.14 10.57 -5.41
N GLN A 181 -4.33 10.29 -4.12
CA GLN A 181 -3.52 9.31 -3.41
C GLN A 181 -4.15 7.91 -3.56
N LYS A 182 -3.52 7.02 -4.34
CA LYS A 182 -4.04 5.69 -4.72
C LYS A 182 -3.38 4.58 -3.91
N HIS A 183 -4.10 3.48 -3.67
CA HIS A 183 -3.51 2.25 -3.13
C HIS A 183 -3.30 1.26 -4.27
N VAL A 184 -2.10 0.71 -4.36
CA VAL A 184 -1.75 -0.31 -5.35
C VAL A 184 -1.53 -1.62 -4.62
N ILE A 185 -2.11 -2.68 -5.18
CA ILE A 185 -2.09 -4.02 -4.60
C ILE A 185 -1.32 -4.93 -5.55
N TYR A 186 -0.23 -5.49 -5.06
CA TYR A 186 0.39 -6.67 -5.66
C TYR A 186 -0.26 -7.92 -5.07
N LEU A 187 -0.71 -8.81 -5.94
CA LEU A 187 -1.52 -9.97 -5.58
C LEU A 187 -0.88 -11.27 -6.09
N ASN A 188 -0.20 -11.99 -5.20
CA ASN A 188 0.41 -13.29 -5.48
C ASN A 188 -0.59 -14.41 -5.15
N LYS A 189 -1.47 -14.72 -6.12
CA LYS A 189 -2.47 -15.80 -6.07
C LYS A 189 -1.86 -17.13 -6.57
N PRO A 190 -2.45 -18.30 -6.23
CA PRO A 190 -2.04 -19.59 -6.78
C PRO A 190 -2.05 -19.64 -8.32
N PRO A 191 -1.05 -20.25 -8.97
CA PRO A 191 0.16 -20.83 -8.38
C PRO A 191 1.08 -19.74 -7.82
N ILE A 192 1.43 -19.85 -6.55
CA ILE A 192 2.21 -18.82 -5.86
C ILE A 192 3.60 -18.74 -6.46
N SER A 193 4.00 -17.54 -6.85
CA SER A 193 5.39 -17.25 -7.22
C SER A 193 6.26 -17.26 -5.97
N MET A 194 7.19 -18.21 -5.89
CA MET A 194 8.12 -18.38 -4.78
C MET A 194 9.53 -17.96 -5.18
N TYR A 195 10.14 -17.10 -4.36
CA TYR A 195 11.55 -16.75 -4.44
C TYR A 195 12.30 -17.34 -3.26
N ASN A 196 13.59 -17.64 -3.45
CA ASN A 196 14.47 -18.17 -2.38
C ASN A 196 13.85 -19.36 -1.61
N ALA A 197 13.09 -20.21 -2.32
CA ALA A 197 12.37 -21.34 -1.73
C ALA A 197 13.34 -22.41 -1.22
N GLN A 198 13.09 -22.90 -0.02
CA GLN A 198 13.84 -24.00 0.61
C GLN A 198 12.85 -24.95 1.25
N ASN A 199 12.94 -26.25 0.93
CA ASN A 199 12.07 -27.30 1.45
C ASN A 199 10.56 -27.03 1.29
N THR A 200 10.18 -26.25 0.28
CA THR A 200 8.79 -25.89 -0.05
C THR A 200 8.49 -26.23 -1.50
N ILE A 201 7.23 -26.57 -1.79
CA ILE A 201 6.72 -26.93 -3.12
C ILE A 201 5.29 -26.43 -3.29
N LEU A 202 4.84 -26.30 -4.54
CA LEU A 202 3.44 -26.02 -4.85
C LEU A 202 2.62 -27.32 -4.86
N ASN A 203 1.47 -27.32 -4.19
CA ASN A 203 0.52 -28.42 -4.26
C ASN A 203 -0.36 -28.35 -5.53
N SER A 204 -1.29 -29.28 -5.68
CA SER A 204 -2.19 -29.36 -6.84
C SER A 204 -3.10 -28.13 -7.02
N GLU A 205 -3.31 -27.34 -5.96
CA GLU A 205 -4.08 -26.10 -5.98
C GLU A 205 -3.20 -24.86 -6.22
N GLY A 206 -1.88 -25.04 -6.34
CA GLY A 206 -0.90 -23.97 -6.52
C GLY A 206 -0.57 -23.22 -5.23
N GLU A 207 -0.94 -23.75 -4.07
CA GLU A 207 -0.58 -23.22 -2.75
C GLU A 207 0.80 -23.73 -2.32
N VAL A 208 1.50 -22.99 -1.47
CA VAL A 208 2.82 -23.41 -0.98
C VAL A 208 2.68 -24.31 0.24
N GLU A 209 3.34 -25.47 0.22
CA GLU A 209 3.47 -26.39 1.35
C GLU A 209 4.90 -26.93 1.49
N LEU A 210 5.19 -27.66 2.57
CA LEU A 210 6.49 -28.32 2.78
C LEU A 210 6.64 -29.54 1.87
N ILE A 211 7.85 -29.78 1.39
CA ILE A 211 8.16 -31.04 0.69
C ILE A 211 8.01 -32.25 1.63
N SER A 212 7.74 -33.42 1.06
CA SER A 212 7.72 -34.68 1.81
C SER A 212 9.06 -34.89 2.53
N GLY A 213 9.02 -35.29 3.80
CA GLY A 213 10.21 -35.48 4.64
C GLY A 213 10.71 -34.22 5.38
N ALA A 214 10.30 -33.01 5.00
CA ALA A 214 10.75 -31.78 5.67
C ALA A 214 9.82 -31.40 6.84
N THR A 215 10.41 -30.98 7.95
CA THR A 215 9.69 -30.38 9.10
C THR A 215 9.76 -28.85 9.11
N GLU A 216 10.65 -28.26 8.32
CA GLU A 216 10.81 -26.81 8.18
C GLU A 216 11.18 -26.43 6.74
N GLY A 217 10.63 -25.31 6.27
CA GLY A 217 10.91 -24.73 4.97
C GLY A 217 10.53 -23.26 4.92
N CYS A 218 10.99 -22.55 3.88
CA CYS A 218 10.66 -21.15 3.70
C CYS A 218 10.55 -20.78 2.21
N PHE A 219 9.91 -19.64 1.96
CA PHE A 219 9.91 -18.98 0.65
C PHE A 219 9.64 -17.48 0.82
N GLU A 220 9.89 -16.71 -0.22
CA GLU A 220 9.67 -15.27 -0.26
C GLU A 220 8.69 -14.90 -1.39
N ALA A 221 7.76 -14.00 -1.10
CA ALA A 221 7.06 -13.20 -2.11
C ALA A 221 7.71 -11.81 -2.15
N GLN A 222 8.05 -11.30 -3.33
CA GLN A 222 8.77 -10.03 -3.45
C GLN A 222 8.15 -9.09 -4.48
N ILE A 223 8.20 -7.79 -4.21
CA ILE A 223 7.76 -6.73 -5.13
C ILE A 223 8.57 -5.45 -4.93
N LEU A 224 8.98 -4.84 -6.04
CA LEU A 224 9.47 -3.46 -6.07
C LEU A 224 8.36 -2.61 -6.72
N PRO A 225 7.86 -1.56 -6.07
CA PRO A 225 6.83 -0.70 -6.65
C PRO A 225 7.31 -0.11 -7.99
N PRO A 226 6.60 -0.38 -9.11
CA PRO A 226 7.06 0.02 -10.43
C PRO A 226 7.07 1.55 -10.57
N SER A 227 6.05 2.20 -10.00
CA SER A 227 5.86 3.65 -10.04
C SER A 227 6.89 4.40 -9.17
N GLN A 228 7.33 5.55 -9.66
CA GLN A 228 8.12 6.50 -8.86
C GLN A 228 7.25 7.34 -7.92
N LEU A 229 5.93 7.31 -8.09
CA LEU A 229 4.94 8.02 -7.27
C LEU A 229 4.71 7.33 -5.90
N PHE A 230 5.51 6.32 -5.56
CA PHE A 230 5.44 5.65 -4.28
C PHE A 230 5.47 6.65 -3.12
N VAL A 231 4.50 6.52 -2.22
CA VAL A 231 4.44 7.23 -0.95
C VAL A 231 4.91 6.30 0.16
N ASN A 232 4.23 5.22 0.47
CA ASN A 232 4.63 4.35 1.59
C ASN A 232 4.05 2.95 1.45
N TRP A 233 4.70 1.99 2.10
CA TRP A 233 4.11 0.67 2.35
C TRP A 233 2.96 0.80 3.35
N VAL A 234 1.87 0.08 3.08
CA VAL A 234 0.65 0.15 3.90
C VAL A 234 0.51 -1.11 4.73
N LYS A 235 0.33 -2.27 4.07
CA LYS A 235 0.24 -3.57 4.72
C LYS A 235 0.65 -4.70 3.78
N VAL A 236 0.98 -5.84 4.38
CA VAL A 236 1.03 -7.14 3.70
C VAL A 236 -0.07 -7.99 4.29
N GLU A 237 -0.85 -8.66 3.46
CA GLU A 237 -1.84 -9.63 3.88
C GLU A 237 -1.49 -10.99 3.28
N TRP A 238 -1.94 -12.05 3.91
CA TRP A 238 -1.77 -13.39 3.39
C TRP A 238 -2.88 -14.29 3.90
N ARG A 239 -3.06 -15.42 3.22
CA ARG A 239 -3.93 -16.48 3.71
C ARG A 239 -3.06 -17.68 4.01
N ALA A 240 -3.00 -18.09 5.27
CA ALA A 240 -2.25 -19.25 5.71
C ALA A 240 -3.16 -20.25 6.43
N ASP A 241 -2.77 -21.52 6.38
CA ASP A 241 -3.46 -22.63 7.03
C ASP A 241 -2.41 -23.42 7.81
N GLY A 242 -2.64 -23.63 9.10
CA GLY A 242 -1.65 -24.28 9.97
C GLY A 242 -1.49 -25.76 9.66
N GLY A 243 -2.56 -26.47 9.27
CA GLY A 243 -2.50 -27.93 9.09
C GLY A 243 -2.01 -28.73 10.32
N GLY A 244 -1.98 -28.13 11.51
CA GLY A 244 -1.34 -28.69 12.71
C GLY A 244 0.12 -28.27 12.93
N GLY A 245 0.70 -27.52 12.00
CA GLY A 245 1.98 -26.82 12.11
C GLY A 245 1.84 -25.31 12.31
N GLU A 246 2.95 -24.61 12.16
CA GLU A 246 3.10 -23.17 12.37
C GLU A 246 3.54 -22.47 11.09
N VAL A 247 3.06 -21.24 10.89
CA VAL A 247 3.55 -20.33 9.86
C VAL A 247 3.95 -19.04 10.52
N SER A 248 5.15 -18.54 10.21
CA SER A 248 5.59 -17.19 10.59
C SER A 248 5.92 -16.38 9.35
N ALA A 249 5.80 -15.05 9.45
CA ALA A 249 6.07 -14.12 8.35
C ALA A 249 7.07 -13.04 8.79
N GLN A 250 8.10 -12.83 7.99
CA GLN A 250 9.06 -11.72 8.15
C GLN A 250 8.96 -10.79 6.94
N LEU A 251 8.95 -9.49 7.18
CA LEU A 251 9.00 -8.48 6.14
C LEU A 251 10.42 -7.96 6.09
N LEU A 252 11.08 -8.14 4.94
CA LEU A 252 12.46 -7.79 4.71
C LEU A 252 12.54 -6.67 3.66
N ASN A 253 13.37 -5.67 3.93
CA ASN A 253 13.67 -4.60 2.99
C ASN A 253 14.69 -5.06 1.92
N ALA A 254 15.21 -4.15 1.10
CA ALA A 254 16.15 -4.51 0.04
C ALA A 254 17.50 -5.02 0.58
N SER A 255 17.96 -4.54 1.74
CA SER A 255 19.21 -4.99 2.38
C SER A 255 19.06 -6.30 3.15
N GLY A 256 17.83 -6.79 3.37
CA GLY A 256 17.55 -8.01 4.13
C GLY A 256 17.33 -7.76 5.62
N GLU A 257 17.22 -6.51 6.03
CA GLU A 257 16.84 -6.16 7.39
C GLU A 257 15.36 -6.43 7.62
N ILE A 258 15.03 -6.93 8.80
CA ILE A 258 13.66 -7.17 9.22
C ILE A 258 13.00 -5.82 9.54
N VAL A 259 11.97 -5.48 8.78
CA VAL A 259 11.12 -4.30 8.99
C VAL A 259 9.77 -4.66 9.60
N GLY A 260 9.42 -5.94 9.66
CA GLY A 260 8.23 -6.46 10.31
C GLY A 260 8.32 -7.96 10.59
N GLN A 261 7.65 -8.41 11.65
CA GLN A 261 7.64 -9.81 12.06
C GLN A 261 6.25 -10.18 12.59
N VAL A 262 5.74 -11.33 12.17
CA VAL A 262 4.55 -11.98 12.72
C VAL A 262 4.92 -13.43 13.01
N TYR A 263 4.82 -13.84 14.28
CA TYR A 263 5.18 -15.20 14.70
C TYR A 263 4.05 -16.20 14.39
N ASP A 264 2.79 -15.82 14.65
CA ASP A 264 1.62 -16.57 14.26
C ASP A 264 0.96 -15.94 13.04
N ALA A 265 1.43 -16.35 11.86
CA ALA A 265 0.91 -15.91 10.58
C ALA A 265 -0.41 -16.63 10.20
N VAL A 266 -0.80 -17.70 10.90
CA VAL A 266 -2.05 -18.41 10.63
C VAL A 266 -3.24 -17.63 11.19
N GLU A 267 -3.14 -17.19 12.44
CA GLU A 267 -4.18 -16.40 13.11
C GLU A 267 -4.17 -14.94 12.63
N THR A 268 -3.01 -14.30 12.53
CA THR A 268 -2.93 -12.86 12.27
C THR A 268 -3.26 -12.49 10.82
N GLN A 269 -2.77 -13.25 9.84
CA GLN A 269 -3.02 -13.07 8.39
C GLN A 269 -2.64 -11.71 7.76
N PHE A 270 -2.09 -10.76 8.52
CA PHE A 270 -1.58 -9.51 7.97
C PHE A 270 -0.48 -8.88 8.83
N TYR A 271 0.24 -7.92 8.25
CA TYR A 271 1.15 -7.02 8.92
C TYR A 271 0.94 -5.60 8.39
N ARG A 272 0.67 -4.64 9.27
CA ARG A 272 0.53 -3.22 8.91
C ARG A 272 1.83 -2.49 9.22
N PHE A 273 2.39 -1.80 8.23
CA PHE A 273 3.63 -1.06 8.41
C PHE A 273 3.42 0.12 9.37
N ARG A 274 4.33 0.24 10.33
CA ARG A 274 4.35 1.40 11.24
C ARG A 274 4.65 2.66 10.45
N LYS A 275 4.06 3.77 10.88
CA LYS A 275 4.33 5.11 10.35
C LYS A 275 4.03 6.12 11.43
N TRP A 276 4.79 7.22 11.44
CA TRP A 276 4.54 8.31 12.37
C TRP A 276 4.72 9.67 11.67
N PRO A 277 3.82 10.65 11.88
CA PRO A 277 2.55 10.51 12.59
C PRO A 277 1.60 9.56 11.85
N THR A 278 0.51 9.10 12.48
CA THR A 278 -0.44 8.19 11.82
C THR A 278 -1.43 8.92 10.92
N GLY A 279 -1.74 10.20 11.24
CA GLY A 279 -2.65 11.05 10.48
C GLY A 279 -1.96 11.91 9.43
N TYR A 280 -2.64 12.12 8.30
CA TYR A 280 -2.19 12.99 7.21
C TYR A 280 -2.08 14.45 7.67
N GLY A 281 -1.01 15.12 7.23
CA GLY A 281 -0.70 16.49 7.63
C GLY A 281 -0.64 16.74 9.15
N ALA A 282 -0.61 15.70 10.00
CA ALA A 282 -0.80 15.86 11.44
C ALA A 282 0.27 16.75 12.10
N LEU A 283 1.43 16.89 11.46
CA LEU A 283 2.48 17.79 11.93
C LEU A 283 2.46 19.17 11.27
N THR A 284 2.03 19.28 10.01
CA THR A 284 2.31 20.45 9.17
C THR A 284 1.06 21.20 8.70
N TYR A 285 -0.10 20.56 8.69
CA TYR A 285 -1.34 21.17 8.22
C TYR A 285 -2.03 21.94 9.35
N ARG A 286 -1.97 23.29 9.29
CA ARG A 286 -2.63 24.18 10.25
C ARG A 286 -2.29 23.84 11.71
N ASN A 287 -1.01 23.53 11.95
CA ASN A 287 -0.56 23.01 13.23
C ASN A 287 0.59 23.82 13.83
N ALA A 288 0.89 25.02 13.32
CA ALA A 288 1.98 25.85 13.85
C ALA A 288 1.85 26.13 15.36
N SER A 289 0.63 26.20 15.90
CA SER A 289 0.38 26.41 17.34
C SER A 289 0.87 25.28 18.25
N SER A 290 1.06 24.07 17.72
CA SER A 290 1.57 22.93 18.47
C SER A 290 3.10 22.82 18.45
N TRP A 291 3.76 23.69 17.68
CA TRP A 291 5.21 23.78 17.62
C TRP A 291 5.73 24.89 18.53
N GLY A 292 6.89 24.66 19.12
CA GLY A 292 7.70 25.70 19.73
C GLY A 292 8.74 26.23 18.74
N CYS A 293 9.32 27.39 19.04
CA CYS A 293 10.41 27.94 18.25
C CYS A 293 11.40 28.73 19.11
N SER A 294 12.64 28.84 18.62
CA SER A 294 13.72 29.61 19.22
C SER A 294 14.48 30.37 18.14
N ALA A 295 14.79 31.65 18.39
CA ALA A 295 15.43 32.56 17.43
C ALA A 295 14.73 32.60 16.04
N ALA A 296 13.44 32.28 16.00
CA ALA A 296 12.65 32.18 14.79
C ALA A 296 11.16 32.43 15.09
N SER A 297 10.39 32.51 14.02
CA SER A 297 8.93 32.43 14.05
C SER A 297 8.45 31.23 13.24
N ILE A 298 7.34 30.64 13.67
CA ILE A 298 6.66 29.56 12.93
C ILE A 298 5.20 29.98 12.65
N SER A 299 4.72 29.70 11.44
CA SER A 299 3.37 30.06 11.00
C SER A 299 2.82 29.07 9.99
N ASP A 300 1.50 28.98 9.88
CA ASP A 300 0.83 28.21 8.83
C ASP A 300 0.68 29.05 7.56
N VAL A 301 1.11 28.53 6.41
CA VAL A 301 1.00 29.20 5.11
C VAL A 301 0.33 28.31 4.08
N ARG A 302 -0.46 28.92 3.18
CA ARG A 302 -1.21 28.20 2.14
C ARG A 302 -0.34 27.90 0.91
N MET A 303 0.73 27.13 1.11
CA MET A 303 1.72 26.78 0.09
C MET A 303 2.19 25.31 0.20
N GLY A 304 1.42 24.45 0.86
CA GLY A 304 1.79 23.04 1.01
C GLY A 304 1.72 22.27 -0.31
N ILE A 305 2.54 21.22 -0.39
CA ILE A 305 2.65 20.36 -1.58
C ILE A 305 1.81 19.08 -1.42
N LEU A 306 1.71 18.56 -0.20
CA LEU A 306 0.86 17.40 0.10
C LEU A 306 -0.55 17.84 0.48
N GLN A 307 -0.66 18.97 1.17
CA GLN A 307 -1.90 19.55 1.65
C GLN A 307 -1.95 21.04 1.32
N ALA A 308 -3.12 21.68 1.44
CA ALA A 308 -3.26 23.11 1.11
C ALA A 308 -2.40 24.04 2.01
N TYR A 309 -2.07 23.60 3.23
CA TYR A 309 -1.27 24.36 4.20
C TYR A 309 -0.03 23.58 4.63
N CYS A 310 1.05 24.31 4.88
CA CYS A 310 2.30 23.81 5.44
C CYS A 310 2.86 24.77 6.50
N LEU A 311 3.93 24.38 7.19
CA LEU A 311 4.61 25.24 8.15
C LEU A 311 5.66 26.09 7.45
N ARG A 312 5.77 27.35 7.85
CA ARG A 312 6.88 28.24 7.51
C ARG A 312 7.69 28.54 8.75
N LEU A 313 8.95 28.11 8.76
CA LEU A 313 9.97 28.51 9.74
C LEU A 313 10.73 29.71 9.17
N THR A 314 10.76 30.83 9.90
CA THR A 314 11.47 32.05 9.51
C THR A 314 12.40 32.48 10.64
N PRO A 315 13.73 32.37 10.49
CA PRO A 315 14.69 32.86 11.47
C PRO A 315 14.54 34.37 11.72
N ASN A 316 14.73 34.80 12.96
CA ASN A 316 14.62 36.22 13.34
C ASN A 316 15.75 37.06 12.72
N THR A 317 16.87 36.43 12.37
CA THR A 317 18.01 37.05 11.69
C THR A 317 18.47 36.12 10.58
N LEU A 318 18.36 36.57 9.33
CA LEU A 318 18.75 35.78 8.17
C LEU A 318 20.24 35.44 8.21
N GLY A 319 20.59 34.20 7.89
CA GLY A 319 21.95 33.67 7.97
C GLY A 319 22.33 33.17 9.37
N SER A 320 21.48 33.37 10.39
CA SER A 320 21.64 32.78 11.72
C SER A 320 20.61 31.68 11.93
N ASP A 321 21.00 30.62 12.63
CA ASP A 321 20.14 29.47 12.88
C ASP A 321 18.87 29.86 13.66
N GLY A 322 17.72 29.61 13.05
CA GLY A 322 16.42 29.57 13.72
C GLY A 322 15.96 28.12 13.90
N GLU A 323 15.31 27.81 15.02
CA GLU A 323 14.84 26.48 15.37
C GLU A 323 13.32 26.45 15.52
N ALA A 324 12.67 25.46 14.91
CA ALA A 324 11.32 25.02 15.23
C ALA A 324 11.38 23.62 15.83
N TYR A 325 10.60 23.35 16.87
CA TYR A 325 10.57 22.03 17.51
C TYR A 325 9.15 21.54 17.84
N TYR A 326 8.94 20.24 17.76
CA TYR A 326 7.66 19.58 18.01
C TYR A 326 7.77 18.45 19.04
N PRO A 327 6.83 18.35 19.99
CA PRO A 327 5.82 19.34 20.32
C PRO A 327 6.46 20.52 21.04
N GLY A 328 5.77 21.67 21.11
CA GLY A 328 6.26 22.84 21.83
C GLY A 328 6.51 22.59 23.34
N SER A 329 5.88 21.57 23.91
CA SER A 329 6.07 21.10 25.29
C SER A 329 7.30 20.22 25.51
N GLN A 330 7.91 19.71 24.43
CA GLN A 330 9.09 18.84 24.47
C GLN A 330 8.90 17.50 25.23
N ASP A 331 7.69 16.95 25.21
CA ASP A 331 7.29 15.74 25.93
C ASP A 331 6.70 14.65 24.99
N LEU A 332 7.18 14.58 23.75
CA LEU A 332 6.66 13.70 22.71
C LEU A 332 6.66 12.21 23.10
N ASN A 333 7.67 11.78 23.85
CA ASN A 333 7.88 10.40 24.30
C ASN A 333 7.68 9.35 23.20
N LEU A 334 8.28 9.57 22.03
CA LEU A 334 8.17 8.71 20.86
C LEU A 334 9.28 7.66 20.80
N ASP A 335 8.87 6.40 20.67
CA ASP A 335 9.78 5.29 20.35
C ASP A 335 10.01 5.22 18.83
N LEU A 336 11.25 5.48 18.42
CA LEU A 336 11.72 5.39 17.04
C LEU A 336 12.66 4.20 16.79
N SER A 337 12.75 3.22 17.70
CA SER A 337 13.58 2.02 17.49
C SER A 337 13.22 1.22 16.23
N TRP A 338 11.96 1.33 15.79
CA TRP A 338 11.46 0.70 14.58
C TRP A 338 11.71 1.54 13.31
N ALA A 339 11.93 2.85 13.46
CA ALA A 339 12.04 3.76 12.33
C ALA A 339 13.41 3.61 11.65
N LYS A 340 13.40 3.43 10.33
CA LYS A 340 14.62 3.31 9.52
C LYS A 340 14.89 4.55 8.71
N TYR A 341 13.84 5.27 8.35
CA TYR A 341 13.92 6.46 7.50
C TYR A 341 13.16 7.61 8.13
N LEU A 342 13.74 8.80 7.99
CA LEU A 342 13.12 10.09 8.20
C LEU A 342 12.80 10.70 6.83
N ARG A 343 11.58 11.20 6.66
CA ARG A 343 11.11 11.87 5.45
C ARG A 343 10.54 13.24 5.76
N LEU A 344 10.92 14.23 4.96
CA LEU A 344 10.33 15.57 4.97
C LEU A 344 10.19 16.08 3.54
N HIS A 345 9.17 16.89 3.29
CA HIS A 345 9.14 17.75 2.11
C HIS A 345 9.60 19.13 2.54
N LEU A 346 10.58 19.67 1.84
CA LEU A 346 11.17 20.97 2.15
C LEU A 346 11.19 21.83 0.89
N TYR A 347 10.94 23.11 1.08
CA TYR A 347 11.10 24.18 0.08
C TYR A 347 11.94 25.29 0.71
N ALA A 348 13.09 25.59 0.13
CA ALA A 348 13.88 26.73 0.55
C ALA A 348 13.37 28.00 -0.12
N ASP A 349 12.82 28.88 0.71
CA ASP A 349 12.32 30.21 0.34
C ASP A 349 13.49 31.21 0.44
N HIS A 350 14.48 30.97 -0.43
CA HIS A 350 15.76 31.66 -0.52
C HIS A 350 16.34 31.46 -1.93
N ASP A 351 17.25 32.33 -2.37
CA ASP A 351 17.83 32.28 -3.73
C ASP A 351 18.79 31.08 -3.93
N ASP A 352 19.47 30.67 -2.85
CA ASP A 352 20.42 29.55 -2.83
C ASP A 352 19.92 28.38 -1.98
N ASP A 353 20.41 27.17 -2.30
CA ASP A 353 20.18 25.95 -1.51
C ASP A 353 20.53 26.15 -0.03
N VAL A 354 19.64 25.70 0.87
CA VAL A 354 19.76 25.91 2.31
C VAL A 354 20.10 24.60 3.02
N ASN A 355 21.09 24.65 3.93
CA ASN A 355 21.39 23.52 4.81
C ASN A 355 20.44 23.54 6.02
N VAL A 356 19.51 22.60 6.03
CA VAL A 356 18.60 22.35 7.14
C VAL A 356 19.19 21.27 8.02
N ARG A 357 19.14 21.43 9.33
CA ARG A 357 19.46 20.37 10.29
C ARG A 357 18.20 19.84 10.92
N VAL A 358 18.17 18.53 11.13
CA VAL A 358 17.08 17.85 11.84
C VAL A 358 17.68 17.17 13.07
N ARG A 359 17.07 17.38 14.23
CA ARG A 359 17.50 16.75 15.49
C ARG A 359 16.39 15.95 16.12
N LEU A 360 16.74 14.77 16.64
CA LEU A 360 15.85 13.90 17.41
C LEU A 360 16.34 13.89 18.85
N HIS A 361 15.69 14.65 19.71
CA HIS A 361 16.15 14.92 21.05
C HIS A 361 15.55 13.95 22.06
N GLN A 362 16.41 13.37 22.89
CA GLN A 362 16.01 12.82 24.19
C GLN A 362 16.06 13.93 25.25
N ASP A 363 17.10 14.76 25.20
CA ASP A 363 17.29 15.94 26.04
C ASP A 363 18.23 16.94 25.32
N PRO A 364 18.56 18.11 25.91
CA PRO A 364 19.39 19.10 25.22
C PRO A 364 20.83 18.63 24.89
N SER A 365 21.35 17.63 25.60
CA SER A 365 22.72 17.12 25.42
C SER A 365 22.78 15.77 24.68
N ASN A 366 21.66 15.06 24.59
CA ASN A 366 21.55 13.75 23.95
C ASN A 366 20.56 13.79 22.79
N TYR A 367 21.08 13.79 21.56
CA TYR A 367 20.25 13.80 20.34
C TYR A 367 20.95 13.17 19.13
N LEU A 368 20.15 12.73 18.17
CA LEU A 368 20.61 12.38 16.82
C LEU A 368 20.50 13.61 15.93
N GLU A 369 21.50 13.89 15.09
CA GLU A 369 21.51 15.03 14.18
C GLU A 369 21.76 14.59 12.73
N GLY A 370 20.94 15.09 11.81
CA GLY A 370 21.12 14.95 10.37
C GLY A 370 21.14 16.31 9.69
N SER A 371 21.71 16.36 8.48
CA SER A 371 21.68 17.55 7.63
C SER A 371 21.09 17.22 6.27
N ILE A 372 20.23 18.11 5.79
CA ILE A 372 19.53 18.03 4.50
C ILE A 372 19.84 19.32 3.76
N ARG A 373 20.37 19.21 2.54
CA ARG A 373 20.55 20.36 1.66
C ARG A 373 19.28 20.58 0.84
N ALA A 374 18.42 21.46 1.34
CA ALA A 374 17.15 21.80 0.72
C ALA A 374 17.35 22.70 -0.50
N LYS A 375 16.71 22.35 -1.62
CA LYS A 375 16.75 23.07 -2.90
C LYS A 375 15.97 24.36 -2.84
N ALA A 376 16.56 25.43 -3.35
CA ALA A 376 15.93 26.74 -3.51
C ALA A 376 14.82 26.70 -4.57
N GLY A 377 13.71 27.38 -4.28
CA GLY A 377 12.66 27.67 -5.26
C GLY A 377 11.77 26.48 -5.67
N GLU A 378 11.98 25.28 -5.13
CA GLU A 378 11.18 24.10 -5.46
C GLU A 378 10.93 23.17 -4.25
N TRP A 379 9.77 22.52 -4.25
CA TRP A 379 9.46 21.48 -3.27
C TRP A 379 10.20 20.21 -3.65
N ARG A 380 10.90 19.62 -2.69
CA ARG A 380 11.45 18.27 -2.85
C ARG A 380 11.19 17.42 -1.63
N ARG A 381 11.01 16.12 -1.90
CA ARG A 381 11.01 15.07 -0.89
C ARG A 381 12.44 14.68 -0.56
N TYR A 382 12.76 14.67 0.73
CA TYR A 382 14.04 14.22 1.26
C TYR A 382 13.81 13.01 2.14
N GLU A 383 14.61 11.96 1.93
CA GLU A 383 14.59 10.73 2.71
C GLU A 383 16.00 10.48 3.25
N VAL A 384 16.11 10.33 4.57
CA VAL A 384 17.39 10.16 5.27
C VAL A 384 17.30 8.90 6.12
N ALA A 385 18.29 8.03 6.02
CA ALA A 385 18.38 6.87 6.91
C ALA A 385 18.66 7.33 8.34
N VAL A 386 17.85 6.88 9.31
CA VAL A 386 18.02 7.21 10.73
C VAL A 386 19.39 6.75 11.25
N SER A 387 19.89 5.63 10.72
CA SER A 387 21.24 5.11 11.02
C SER A 387 22.38 6.01 10.55
N SER A 388 22.13 6.91 9.59
CA SER A 388 23.13 7.87 9.10
C SER A 388 23.23 9.14 9.96
N LEU A 389 22.30 9.32 10.92
CA LEU A 389 22.31 10.49 11.80
C LEU A 389 23.48 10.41 12.78
N ARG A 390 24.17 11.53 12.96
CA ARG A 390 25.28 11.65 13.90
C ARG A 390 24.74 11.64 15.33
N LYS A 391 25.35 10.84 16.20
CA LYS A 391 25.08 10.87 17.64
C LYS A 391 25.79 12.05 18.31
N VAL A 392 25.06 12.80 19.13
CA VAL A 392 25.60 13.77 20.09
C VAL A 392 25.21 13.30 21.48
N GLY A 393 26.20 13.10 22.36
CA GLY A 393 26.01 12.41 23.63
C GLY A 393 25.76 10.91 23.44
N ASP A 394 24.86 10.34 24.23
CA ASP A 394 24.43 8.94 24.14
C ASP A 394 22.88 8.84 24.00
N PRO A 395 22.33 9.25 22.84
CA PRO A 395 20.89 9.29 22.63
C PRO A 395 20.28 7.89 22.48
N ASN A 396 19.14 7.69 23.14
CA ASN A 396 18.32 6.50 22.97
C ASN A 396 17.17 6.77 21.97
N PRO A 397 17.17 6.15 20.77
CA PRO A 397 16.11 6.34 19.78
C PRO A 397 14.74 5.82 20.24
N SER A 398 14.67 5.00 21.30
CA SER A 398 13.39 4.58 21.89
C SER A 398 12.73 5.64 22.76
N ARG A 399 13.37 6.78 23.00
CA ARG A 399 12.80 7.86 23.82
C ARG A 399 13.14 9.24 23.25
N VAL A 400 12.47 9.59 22.16
CA VAL A 400 12.56 10.93 21.56
C VAL A 400 11.47 11.83 22.15
N ASN A 401 11.90 12.87 22.85
CA ASN A 401 11.06 13.83 23.54
C ASN A 401 10.68 15.03 22.68
N TRP A 402 11.49 15.40 21.67
CA TRP A 402 11.07 16.33 20.63
C TRP A 402 11.91 16.20 19.36
N ILE A 403 11.38 16.77 18.28
CA ILE A 403 12.03 16.82 16.98
C ILE A 403 12.26 18.29 16.64
N SER A 404 13.49 18.65 16.29
CA SER A 404 13.83 20.02 15.88
C SER A 404 14.18 20.08 14.40
N ILE A 405 13.75 21.15 13.75
CA ILE A 405 14.16 21.56 12.40
C ILE A 405 14.82 22.92 12.54
N ILE A 406 16.09 23.00 12.13
CA ILE A 406 16.94 24.17 12.28
C ILE A 406 17.36 24.64 10.90
N SER A 407 17.18 25.93 10.63
CA SER A 407 17.53 26.52 9.34
C SER A 407 18.06 27.95 9.53
N PRO A 408 19.10 28.36 8.78
CA PRO A 408 19.58 29.75 8.78
C PRO A 408 18.74 30.69 7.90
N HIS A 409 17.86 30.14 7.05
CA HIS A 409 16.99 30.88 6.13
C HIS A 409 15.55 30.37 6.17
N PRO A 410 14.57 31.12 5.63
CA PRO A 410 13.19 30.70 5.60
C PRO A 410 13.01 29.36 4.86
N ILE A 411 12.27 28.45 5.48
CA ILE A 411 11.99 27.12 4.93
C ILE A 411 10.50 26.80 5.11
N LEU A 412 9.89 26.24 4.07
CA LEU A 412 8.57 25.63 4.18
C LEU A 412 8.74 24.12 4.41
N ILE A 413 7.94 23.58 5.34
CA ILE A 413 8.02 22.20 5.80
C ILE A 413 6.63 21.57 5.64
N ASP A 414 6.56 20.48 4.89
CA ASP A 414 5.35 19.70 4.72
C ASP A 414 5.62 18.19 4.89
N SER A 415 4.65 17.46 5.43
CA SER A 415 4.78 16.03 5.69
C SER A 415 3.44 15.37 6.01
N ASP A 416 3.19 14.23 5.38
CA ASP A 416 2.20 13.25 5.83
C ASP A 416 2.80 12.30 6.87
N PHE A 417 3.90 11.62 6.53
CA PHE A 417 4.59 10.66 7.39
C PHE A 417 6.07 11.01 7.47
N VAL A 418 6.56 11.23 8.69
CA VAL A 418 7.95 11.58 8.96
C VAL A 418 8.81 10.34 9.15
N PHE A 419 8.35 9.37 9.94
CA PHE A 419 9.12 8.16 10.21
C PHE A 419 8.50 6.94 9.56
N LEU A 420 9.35 6.18 8.86
CA LEU A 420 8.97 5.02 8.06
C LEU A 420 9.97 3.87 8.29
N PRO A 421 9.51 2.61 8.24
CA PRO A 421 10.36 1.44 8.37
C PRO A 421 11.06 1.09 7.04
N ALA A 422 10.50 1.53 5.92
CA ALA A 422 11.01 1.27 4.56
C ALA A 422 10.55 2.37 3.59
N THR A 423 11.32 2.56 2.51
CA THR A 423 11.02 3.52 1.43
C THR A 423 10.63 2.79 0.14
N ARG A 424 10.75 3.43 -1.03
CA ARG A 424 10.54 2.77 -2.32
C ARG A 424 11.71 1.84 -2.61
N GLU A 425 11.60 0.61 -2.16
CA GLU A 425 12.63 -0.41 -2.27
C GLU A 425 12.02 -1.80 -2.51
N LEU A 426 12.84 -2.82 -2.75
CA LEU A 426 12.35 -4.19 -2.87
C LEU A 426 11.80 -4.65 -1.52
N MET A 427 10.51 -4.95 -1.45
CA MET A 427 9.88 -5.53 -0.27
C MET A 427 9.74 -7.03 -0.45
N ARG A 428 10.13 -7.80 0.57
CA ARG A 428 10.05 -9.26 0.60
C ARG A 428 9.26 -9.73 1.80
N ALA A 429 8.18 -10.47 1.57
CA ALA A 429 7.45 -11.20 2.59
C ALA A 429 7.96 -12.64 2.62
N LYS A 430 8.80 -12.95 3.61
CA LYS A 430 9.35 -14.29 3.84
C LYS A 430 8.43 -15.07 4.76
N PHE A 431 7.96 -16.23 4.31
CA PHE A 431 7.18 -17.16 5.10
C PHE A 431 8.04 -18.34 5.51
N THR A 432 7.99 -18.70 6.79
CA THR A 432 8.62 -19.91 7.33
C THR A 432 7.52 -20.85 7.82
N LEU A 433 7.52 -22.06 7.29
CA LEU A 433 6.55 -23.13 7.56
C LEU A 433 7.23 -24.17 8.45
N ARG A 434 6.54 -24.63 9.51
CA ARG A 434 7.05 -25.66 10.44
C ARG A 434 5.97 -26.67 10.79
N ARG A 435 6.34 -27.93 10.99
CA ARG A 435 5.48 -29.00 11.55
C ARG A 435 6.28 -29.92 12.46
N GLY A 436 5.62 -30.59 13.41
CA GLY A 436 6.27 -31.41 14.43
C GLY A 436 6.95 -32.67 13.88
N SER A 437 6.31 -33.32 12.91
CA SER A 437 6.77 -34.53 12.22
C SER A 437 6.58 -34.43 10.71
N PRO A 438 7.42 -35.09 9.88
CA PRO A 438 7.18 -35.21 8.44
C PRO A 438 5.84 -35.85 8.05
N ASP A 439 5.24 -36.62 8.95
CA ASP A 439 3.95 -37.28 8.75
C ASP A 439 2.76 -36.37 9.11
N ASP A 440 3.00 -35.26 9.83
CA ASP A 440 1.95 -34.30 10.16
C ASP A 440 1.51 -33.55 8.89
N PRO A 441 0.24 -33.11 8.79
CA PRO A 441 -0.20 -32.34 7.65
C PRO A 441 0.63 -31.06 7.52
N SER A 442 1.01 -30.71 6.29
CA SER A 442 1.84 -29.53 6.07
C SER A 442 1.02 -28.26 6.30
N PRO A 443 1.58 -27.24 6.98
CA PRO A 443 1.05 -25.88 6.87
C PRO A 443 1.10 -25.41 5.41
N LYS A 444 0.24 -24.45 5.08
CA LYS A 444 0.09 -23.91 3.72
C LYS A 444 0.01 -22.39 3.69
N VAL A 445 0.51 -21.79 2.61
CA VAL A 445 0.23 -20.39 2.26
C VAL A 445 -0.51 -20.37 0.93
N LYS A 446 -1.67 -19.73 0.91
CA LYS A 446 -2.67 -19.77 -0.16
C LYS A 446 -2.72 -18.47 -0.97
N LEU A 447 -2.21 -17.37 -0.40
CA LEU A 447 -2.27 -16.03 -0.99
C LEU A 447 -1.27 -15.11 -0.29
N VAL A 448 -0.66 -14.19 -1.04
CA VAL A 448 0.05 -13.03 -0.47
C VAL A 448 -0.37 -11.76 -1.20
N LYS A 449 -0.74 -10.72 -0.47
CA LYS A 449 -1.03 -9.37 -0.95
C LYS A 449 -0.01 -8.41 -0.36
N VAL A 450 0.58 -7.56 -1.19
CA VAL A 450 1.44 -6.47 -0.72
C VAL A 450 0.82 -5.16 -1.19
N ILE A 451 0.55 -4.25 -0.26
CA ILE A 451 -0.18 -3.02 -0.51
C ILE A 451 0.71 -1.83 -0.20
N TRP A 452 0.83 -0.92 -1.16
CA TRP A 452 1.49 0.38 -0.99
C TRP A 452 0.60 1.49 -1.50
N ARG A 453 1.03 2.71 -1.20
CA ARG A 453 0.39 3.93 -1.62
C ARG A 453 1.21 4.63 -2.68
N GLU A 454 0.52 5.20 -3.66
CA GLU A 454 1.07 6.11 -4.65
C GLU A 454 0.36 7.46 -4.57
N GLY A 455 1.05 8.54 -4.92
CA GLY A 455 0.51 9.90 -4.89
C GLY A 455 1.37 10.82 -5.74
N ALA A 456 0.71 11.74 -6.43
CA ALA A 456 1.34 12.75 -7.27
C ALA A 456 1.78 13.97 -6.45
#